data_AF-A0A8T7J987-F1
#
_entry.id   AF-A0A8T7J987-F1
#
_cell.length_a   1.000
_cell.length_b   1.000
_cell.length_c   1.000
_cell.angle_alpha   90.00
_cell.angle_beta   90.00
_cell.angle_gamma   90.00
#
_symmetry.space_group_name_H-M   'P 1'
#
loop_
_entity.id
_entity.type
_entity.pdbx_description
1 polymer ?
#
loop_
_entity_poly.entity_id
_entity_poly.type
_entity_poly.pdbx_seq_one_letter_code
_entity_poly.pdbx_strand_id
1 'polypeptide(L)'
;MSPGLVDSATKTDQLVINDKTLLPIVRGAELSRDGNVYFARVGAAPEAVWTRLLEFLEQYQFDVISQDNLSGLIETDWRAARSVDNGLIDKTTSMVKGWFGRGEPELVEKFIFRLERSQTGSRLFASHRRALSRGGKLAAQPGEPQIEAAILNRFIVYLGFGDRNTLAKVTEQASSQSAGEVVPNGFRVNKPIPLAWPAVERAIQELSFVVIGQERDQGLLGIRAGRGVAGLSDTIVGGAGAAPDLILSFIPQGNQTAVMISRRDGEAMDASDVEPLSRAIVAQIR
;
A
#
# COMPACT_ATOMS: atom_id res chain seq x y z
N MET A 1 -47.01 21.69 31.55
CA MET A 1 -45.94 21.06 32.34
C MET A 1 -45.39 19.92 31.53
N SER A 2 -44.14 20.01 31.09
CA SER A 2 -43.40 18.91 30.46
C SER A 2 -42.10 18.71 31.23
N PRO A 3 -41.80 17.47 31.63
CA PRO A 3 -40.43 16.94 31.72
C PRO A 3 -40.25 15.88 30.61
N GLY A 4 -39.13 15.70 29.92
CA GLY A 4 -37.73 15.94 30.28
C GLY A 4 -37.00 14.60 30.39
N LEU A 5 -36.36 14.19 29.28
CA LEU A 5 -35.15 13.34 29.10
C LEU A 5 -35.00 12.00 29.87
N VAL A 6 -34.60 10.93 29.17
CA VAL A 6 -33.22 10.37 29.23
C VAL A 6 -32.96 9.34 28.12
N ASP A 7 -31.75 9.43 27.60
CA ASP A 7 -31.09 8.60 26.59
C ASP A 7 -31.02 7.10 26.89
N SER A 8 -30.91 6.31 25.82
CA SER A 8 -29.87 5.27 25.72
C SER A 8 -29.64 4.93 24.25
N ALA A 9 -28.64 5.58 23.67
CA ALA A 9 -28.04 5.19 22.42
C ALA A 9 -27.30 3.86 22.61
N THR A 10 -27.72 2.83 21.87
CA THR A 10 -26.83 1.74 21.45
C THR A 10 -27.11 1.49 19.99
N LYS A 11 -26.61 2.39 19.14
CA LYS A 11 -26.61 2.18 17.70
C LYS A 11 -25.44 1.26 17.38
N THR A 12 -25.75 -0.04 17.34
CA THR A 12 -25.03 -1.07 16.62
C THR A 12 -24.68 -0.54 15.23
N ASP A 13 -23.42 -0.18 15.00
CA ASP A 13 -22.92 0.18 13.67
C ASP A 13 -22.61 -1.11 12.90
N GLN A 14 -23.67 -1.87 12.60
CA GLN A 14 -23.65 -2.90 11.58
C GLN A 14 -23.59 -2.19 10.24
N LEU A 15 -22.39 -2.08 9.68
CA LEU A 15 -22.20 -1.55 8.33
C LEU A 15 -22.78 -2.54 7.32
N VAL A 16 -23.87 -2.09 6.71
CA VAL A 16 -24.52 -2.60 5.51
C VAL A 16 -23.45 -2.99 4.48
N ILE A 17 -23.35 -4.27 4.17
CA ILE A 17 -22.75 -4.74 2.92
C ILE A 17 -23.66 -4.18 1.84
N ASN A 18 -23.24 -3.08 1.21
CA ASN A 18 -23.96 -2.57 0.07
C ASN A 18 -23.54 -3.48 -1.09
N ASP A 19 -24.43 -4.41 -1.48
CA ASP A 19 -24.26 -5.39 -2.58
C ASP A 19 -24.04 -4.74 -3.97
N LYS A 20 -23.69 -3.46 -4.00
CA LYS A 20 -23.50 -2.60 -5.18
C LYS A 20 -22.05 -2.18 -5.42
N THR A 21 -21.12 -2.48 -4.52
CA THR A 21 -19.70 -2.12 -4.70
C THR A 21 -18.90 -3.33 -5.21
N LEU A 22 -18.65 -3.36 -6.51
CA LEU A 22 -17.80 -4.33 -7.17
C LEU A 22 -16.33 -3.87 -7.06
N LEU A 23 -15.42 -4.80 -6.68
CA LEU A 23 -13.97 -4.56 -6.58
C LEU A 23 -13.60 -3.28 -5.80
N PRO A 24 -13.78 -3.25 -4.48
CA PRO A 24 -13.53 -2.03 -3.69
C PRO A 24 -12.06 -1.62 -3.77
N ILE A 25 -11.82 -0.32 -3.98
CA ILE A 25 -10.48 0.26 -3.97
C ILE A 25 -10.03 0.41 -2.51
N VAL A 26 -8.97 -0.30 -2.13
CA VAL A 26 -8.35 -0.21 -0.81
C VAL A 26 -7.16 0.72 -0.88
N ARG A 27 -7.12 1.75 -0.04
CA ARG A 27 -5.98 2.67 0.00
C ARG A 27 -4.77 1.97 0.58
N GLY A 28 -3.64 2.05 -0.13
CA GLY A 28 -2.38 1.47 0.33
C GLY A 28 -2.24 -0.04 0.08
N ALA A 29 -3.20 -0.67 -0.61
CA ALA A 29 -3.06 -2.06 -1.04
C ALA A 29 -3.69 -2.25 -2.43
N GLU A 30 -2.96 -2.88 -3.35
CA GLU A 30 -3.42 -3.10 -4.73
C GLU A 30 -2.97 -4.46 -5.25
N LEU A 31 -3.78 -5.05 -6.14
CA LEU A 31 -3.38 -6.24 -6.87
C LEU A 31 -2.54 -5.81 -8.07
N SER A 32 -1.32 -6.35 -8.15
CA SER A 32 -0.38 -6.14 -9.24
C SER A 32 -0.05 -7.47 -9.92
N ARG A 33 0.49 -7.39 -11.13
CA ARG A 33 0.93 -8.54 -11.90
C ARG A 33 2.25 -8.21 -12.60
N ASP A 34 3.18 -9.17 -12.59
CA ASP A 34 4.39 -9.14 -13.40
C ASP A 34 4.49 -10.45 -14.17
N GLY A 35 4.51 -10.36 -15.51
CA GLY A 35 4.43 -11.52 -16.40
C GLY A 35 3.21 -12.40 -16.13
N ASN A 36 3.42 -13.58 -15.53
CA ASN A 36 2.34 -14.52 -15.17
C ASN A 36 2.13 -14.67 -13.66
N VAL A 37 2.71 -13.76 -12.86
CA VAL A 37 2.67 -13.83 -11.39
C VAL A 37 1.86 -12.67 -10.85
N TYR A 38 0.83 -13.00 -10.07
CA TYR A 38 0.05 -12.01 -9.31
C TYR A 38 0.68 -11.80 -7.93
N PHE A 39 0.63 -10.56 -7.44
CA PHE A 39 1.04 -10.21 -6.09
C PHE A 39 0.22 -9.03 -5.56
N ALA A 40 -0.01 -8.99 -4.25
CA ALA A 40 -0.54 -7.81 -3.60
C ALA A 40 0.61 -6.87 -3.23
N ARG A 41 0.59 -5.63 -3.74
CA ARG A 41 1.47 -4.56 -3.26
C ARG A 41 0.79 -3.91 -2.07
N VAL A 42 1.48 -3.86 -0.93
CA VAL A 42 0.97 -3.27 0.31
C VAL A 42 1.94 -2.21 0.80
N GLY A 43 1.46 -0.99 1.00
CA GLY A 43 2.20 0.16 1.50
C GLY A 43 2.49 0.08 3.01
N ALA A 44 2.87 -1.09 3.51
CA ALA A 44 3.20 -1.34 4.91
C ALA A 44 4.48 -2.18 5.03
N ALA A 45 5.13 -2.08 6.19
CA ALA A 45 6.32 -2.85 6.50
C ALA A 45 6.00 -4.36 6.54
N PRO A 46 6.95 -5.26 6.18
CA PRO A 46 6.70 -6.69 6.15
C PRO A 46 6.17 -7.25 7.47
N GLU A 47 6.63 -6.72 8.59
CA GLU A 47 6.24 -7.15 9.93
C GLU A 47 4.74 -6.89 10.18
N ALA A 48 4.22 -5.76 9.70
CA ALA A 48 2.80 -5.46 9.80
C ALA A 48 1.95 -6.32 8.85
N VAL A 49 2.43 -6.52 7.61
CA VAL A 49 1.74 -7.36 6.63
C VAL A 49 1.69 -8.82 7.08
N TRP A 50 2.77 -9.30 7.70
CA TRP A 50 2.87 -10.64 8.27
C TRP A 50 1.80 -10.91 9.33
N THR A 51 1.68 -10.02 10.31
CA THR A 51 0.65 -10.13 11.36
C THR A 51 -0.75 -10.15 10.76
N ARG A 52 -1.04 -9.23 9.83
CA ARG A 52 -2.34 -9.19 9.15
C ARG A 52 -2.61 -10.43 8.31
N LEU A 53 -1.58 -11.01 7.70
CA LEU A 53 -1.71 -12.24 6.93
C LEU A 53 -2.08 -13.42 7.84
N LEU A 54 -1.46 -13.54 9.02
CA LEU A 54 -1.82 -14.58 9.98
C LEU A 54 -3.27 -14.43 10.47
N GLU A 55 -3.68 -13.21 10.84
CA GLU A 55 -5.08 -12.91 11.24
C GLU A 55 -6.07 -13.24 10.12
N PHE A 56 -5.72 -12.91 8.88
CA PHE A 56 -6.50 -13.26 7.70
C PHE A 56 -6.63 -14.78 7.54
N LEU A 57 -5.52 -15.52 7.64
CA LEU A 57 -5.55 -16.98 7.48
C LEU A 57 -6.41 -17.63 8.55
N GLU A 58 -6.30 -17.19 9.80
CA GLU A 58 -7.16 -17.65 10.91
C GLU A 58 -8.65 -17.35 10.63
N GLN A 59 -8.99 -16.11 10.25
CA GLN A 59 -10.37 -15.72 9.97
C GLN A 59 -10.98 -16.51 8.80
N TYR A 60 -10.16 -16.87 7.80
CA TYR A 60 -10.60 -17.66 6.65
C TYR A 60 -10.47 -19.17 6.84
N GLN A 61 -10.14 -19.62 8.06
CA GLN A 61 -9.99 -21.02 8.44
C GLN A 61 -8.95 -21.74 7.57
N PHE A 62 -7.77 -21.13 7.46
CA PHE A 62 -6.57 -21.76 6.96
C PHE A 62 -5.67 -22.09 8.14
N ASP A 63 -5.47 -23.38 8.40
CA ASP A 63 -4.51 -23.83 9.40
C ASP A 63 -3.09 -23.60 8.87
N VAL A 64 -2.24 -22.96 9.67
CA VAL A 64 -0.84 -22.70 9.31
C VAL A 64 0.04 -23.80 9.88
N ILE A 65 0.77 -24.51 9.01
CA ILE A 65 1.64 -25.62 9.40
C ILE A 65 3.12 -25.23 9.44
N SER A 66 3.50 -24.14 8.75
CA SER A 66 4.86 -23.64 8.75
C SER A 66 4.91 -22.13 8.60
N GLN A 67 5.84 -21.52 9.33
CA GLN A 67 6.17 -20.10 9.29
C GLN A 67 7.69 -19.98 9.30
N ASP A 68 8.25 -19.41 8.23
CA ASP A 68 9.65 -19.05 8.16
C ASP A 68 9.76 -17.53 8.00
N ASN A 69 9.94 -16.86 9.15
CA ASN A 69 10.02 -15.40 9.21
C ASN A 69 11.27 -14.86 8.48
N LEU A 70 12.34 -15.65 8.36
CA LEU A 70 13.58 -15.20 7.73
C LEU A 70 13.46 -15.19 6.20
N SER A 71 12.80 -16.19 5.62
CA SER A 71 12.53 -16.25 4.17
C SER A 71 11.21 -15.59 3.78
N GLY A 72 10.38 -15.21 4.75
CA GLY A 72 9.07 -14.59 4.53
C GLY A 72 8.03 -15.59 4.01
N LEU A 73 8.12 -16.86 4.38
CA LEU A 73 7.22 -17.92 3.90
C LEU A 73 6.21 -18.35 4.95
N ILE A 74 4.95 -18.47 4.56
CA ILE A 74 3.88 -19.09 5.35
C ILE A 74 3.25 -20.20 4.52
N GLU A 75 3.13 -21.39 5.09
CA GLU A 75 2.47 -22.53 4.44
C GLU A 75 1.26 -22.99 5.25
N THR A 76 0.13 -23.15 4.56
CA THR A 76 -1.10 -23.68 5.13
C THR A 76 -1.16 -25.20 5.01
N ASP A 77 -1.95 -25.83 5.87
CA ASP A 77 -2.31 -27.23 5.70
C ASP A 77 -3.20 -27.43 4.46
N TRP A 78 -3.28 -28.68 4.02
CA TRP A 78 -4.29 -29.13 3.08
C TRP A 78 -5.66 -29.08 3.71
N ARG A 79 -6.61 -28.48 3.00
CA ARG A 79 -8.03 -28.43 3.37
C ARG A 79 -8.90 -28.77 2.17
N ALA A 80 -10.18 -29.06 2.41
CA ALA A 80 -11.16 -29.20 1.34
C ALA A 80 -11.16 -27.95 0.43
N ALA A 81 -11.03 -28.14 -0.89
CA ALA A 81 -11.07 -27.05 -1.84
C ALA A 81 -12.47 -26.45 -1.87
N ARG A 82 -12.57 -25.13 -1.64
CA ARG A 82 -13.84 -24.41 -1.80
C ARG A 82 -14.02 -24.11 -3.30
N SER A 83 -15.13 -24.53 -3.88
CA SER A 83 -15.48 -24.14 -5.25
C SER A 83 -15.48 -22.61 -5.35
N VAL A 84 -14.94 -22.07 -6.45
CA VAL A 84 -15.02 -20.64 -6.79
C VAL A 84 -16.43 -20.34 -7.30
N ASP A 85 -17.45 -20.68 -6.52
CA ASP A 85 -18.81 -20.26 -6.80
C ASP A 85 -19.16 -19.06 -5.91
N ASN A 86 -19.70 -18.05 -6.55
CA ASN A 86 -19.80 -16.70 -6.03
C ASN A 86 -20.66 -16.66 -4.77
N GLY A 87 -20.04 -16.28 -3.66
CA GLY A 87 -20.67 -15.51 -2.58
C GLY A 87 -22.16 -15.71 -2.34
N LEU A 88 -22.59 -16.93 -2.03
CA LEU A 88 -23.74 -17.18 -1.18
C LEU A 88 -23.34 -18.34 -0.27
N ILE A 89 -23.68 -18.19 1.02
CA ILE A 89 -23.55 -19.25 2.01
C ILE A 89 -24.47 -20.37 1.55
N ASP A 90 -23.94 -21.31 0.78
CA ASP A 90 -24.68 -22.48 0.40
C ASP A 90 -24.27 -23.64 1.31
N LYS A 91 -25.20 -23.95 2.21
CA LYS A 91 -25.34 -25.21 2.95
C LYS A 91 -25.52 -26.39 1.98
N THR A 92 -24.62 -26.54 1.01
CA THR A 92 -24.71 -27.53 -0.06
C THR A 92 -23.48 -28.42 -0.05
N THR A 93 -23.08 -28.86 1.14
CA THR A 93 -22.21 -30.04 1.33
C THR A 93 -22.94 -31.06 2.20
N SER A 94 -24.16 -31.42 1.82
CA SER A 94 -24.94 -32.46 2.51
C SER A 94 -25.70 -33.43 1.60
N MET A 95 -25.46 -33.44 0.28
CA MET A 95 -26.10 -34.42 -0.61
C MET A 95 -25.16 -35.00 -1.67
N VAL A 96 -24.23 -35.85 -1.24
CA VAL A 96 -24.00 -37.18 -1.86
C VAL A 96 -23.56 -38.12 -0.73
N LYS A 97 -24.49 -38.48 0.17
CA LYS A 97 -24.34 -39.69 0.99
C LYS A 97 -24.85 -40.86 0.16
N GLY A 98 -23.97 -41.44 -0.64
CA GLY A 98 -24.22 -42.63 -1.44
C GLY A 98 -23.30 -43.77 -1.02
N TRP A 99 -23.71 -44.51 0.01
CA TRP A 99 -23.58 -45.97 0.11
C TRP A 99 -22.68 -46.62 -0.95
N PHE A 100 -21.37 -46.75 -0.73
CA PHE A 100 -20.47 -47.84 -1.17
C PHE A 100 -19.03 -47.51 -0.74
N GLY A 101 -18.31 -48.51 -0.23
CA GLY A 101 -16.99 -48.36 0.38
C GLY A 101 -15.86 -47.93 -0.58
N ARG A 102 -14.81 -47.36 0.05
CA ARG A 102 -13.62 -46.66 -0.48
C ARG A 102 -13.89 -45.22 -0.92
N GLY A 103 -13.56 -44.30 0.00
CA GLY A 103 -13.81 -42.86 -0.09
C GLY A 103 -13.64 -42.28 -1.47
N GLU A 104 -14.65 -41.53 -1.89
CA GLU A 104 -14.59 -40.66 -3.05
C GLU A 104 -13.35 -39.74 -2.93
N PRO A 105 -12.63 -39.49 -4.03
CA PRO A 105 -11.47 -38.62 -3.99
C PRO A 105 -11.92 -37.20 -3.62
N GLU A 106 -11.43 -36.68 -2.49
CA GLU A 106 -11.70 -35.32 -2.05
C GLU A 106 -10.71 -34.38 -2.72
N LEU A 107 -11.21 -33.33 -3.35
CA LEU A 107 -10.34 -32.28 -3.88
C LEU A 107 -9.89 -31.39 -2.72
N VAL A 108 -8.58 -31.38 -2.47
CA VAL A 108 -7.96 -30.58 -1.42
C VAL A 108 -7.07 -29.49 -2.01
N GLU A 109 -6.91 -28.41 -1.26
CA GLU A 109 -6.07 -27.27 -1.60
C GLU A 109 -5.20 -26.83 -0.43
N LYS A 110 -4.09 -26.19 -0.75
CA LYS A 110 -3.29 -25.42 0.20
C LYS A 110 -2.65 -24.22 -0.48
N PHE A 111 -2.20 -23.27 0.34
CA PHE A 111 -1.51 -22.07 -0.11
C PHE A 111 -0.13 -21.96 0.52
N ILE A 112 0.81 -21.46 -0.28
CA ILE A 112 2.11 -20.99 0.19
C ILE A 112 2.14 -19.49 -0.09
N PHE A 113 2.31 -18.70 0.96
CA PHE A 113 2.47 -17.26 0.86
C PHE A 113 3.94 -16.90 0.97
N ARG A 114 4.36 -15.91 0.19
CA ARG A 114 5.71 -15.39 0.22
C ARG A 114 5.66 -13.88 0.31
N LEU A 115 6.24 -13.34 1.37
CA LEU A 115 6.28 -11.92 1.65
C LEU A 115 7.68 -11.39 1.36
N GLU A 116 7.76 -10.42 0.46
CA GLU A 116 9.00 -9.72 0.16
C GLU A 116 8.93 -8.27 0.61
N ARG A 117 10.06 -7.76 1.11
CA ARG A 117 10.24 -6.32 1.27
C ARG A 117 10.42 -5.68 -0.11
N SER A 118 9.77 -4.55 -0.31
CA SER A 118 9.93 -3.74 -1.52
C SER A 118 10.28 -2.30 -1.15
N GLN A 119 10.64 -1.53 -2.17
CA GLN A 119 10.98 -0.12 -2.04
C GLN A 119 9.86 0.73 -1.41
N THR A 120 8.60 0.31 -1.59
CA THR A 120 7.41 1.09 -1.24
C THR A 120 6.54 0.41 -0.18
N GLY A 121 7.10 -0.53 0.58
CA GLY A 121 6.36 -1.39 1.52
C GLY A 121 6.67 -2.86 1.25
N SER A 122 5.65 -3.67 1.00
CA SER A 122 5.79 -5.13 0.83
C SER A 122 5.07 -5.65 -0.40
N ARG A 123 5.53 -6.80 -0.90
CA ARG A 123 4.86 -7.58 -1.93
C ARG A 123 4.51 -8.94 -1.36
N LEU A 124 3.22 -9.26 -1.36
CA LEU A 124 2.72 -10.56 -0.96
C LEU A 124 2.37 -11.39 -2.20
N PHE A 125 3.00 -12.53 -2.32
CA PHE A 125 2.73 -13.54 -3.34
C PHE A 125 1.96 -14.70 -2.71
N ALA A 126 1.14 -15.37 -3.51
CA ALA A 126 0.46 -16.60 -3.14
C ALA A 126 0.67 -17.63 -4.23
N SER A 127 0.97 -18.87 -3.83
CA SER A 127 1.04 -20.02 -4.71
C SER A 127 0.00 -21.05 -4.28
N HIS A 128 -0.82 -21.48 -5.23
CA HIS A 128 -1.89 -22.44 -4.99
C HIS A 128 -1.47 -23.84 -5.40
N ARG A 129 -1.76 -24.82 -4.55
CA ARG A 129 -1.60 -26.25 -4.88
C ARG A 129 -2.91 -26.97 -4.65
N ARG A 130 -3.24 -27.88 -5.57
CA ARG A 130 -4.39 -28.78 -5.48
C ARG A 130 -3.95 -30.23 -5.55
N ALA A 131 -4.74 -31.09 -4.93
CA ALA A 131 -4.58 -32.53 -5.08
C ALA A 131 -5.93 -33.24 -4.93
N LEU A 132 -6.05 -34.42 -5.53
CA LEU A 132 -7.11 -35.36 -5.22
C LEU A 132 -6.62 -36.27 -4.08
N SER A 133 -7.31 -36.24 -2.95
CA SER A 133 -7.04 -37.06 -1.78
C SER A 133 -7.91 -38.32 -1.81
N ARG A 134 -7.28 -39.50 -1.87
CA ARG A 134 -7.99 -40.79 -1.77
C ARG A 134 -7.29 -41.67 -0.74
N GLY A 135 -7.94 -41.90 0.40
CA GLY A 135 -7.40 -42.72 1.48
C GLY A 135 -6.03 -42.23 1.99
N GLY A 136 -5.87 -40.91 2.11
CA GLY A 136 -4.63 -40.26 2.56
C GLY A 136 -3.55 -40.11 1.49
N LYS A 137 -3.74 -40.64 0.27
CA LYS A 137 -2.82 -40.42 -0.86
C LYS A 137 -3.24 -39.17 -1.63
N LEU A 138 -2.29 -38.26 -1.85
CA LEU A 138 -2.47 -37.03 -2.63
C LEU A 138 -1.97 -37.22 -4.06
N ALA A 139 -2.86 -37.04 -5.04
CA ALA A 139 -2.52 -36.94 -6.45
C ALA A 139 -2.53 -35.47 -6.88
N ALA A 140 -1.34 -34.90 -7.10
CA ALA A 140 -1.18 -33.48 -7.43
C ALA A 140 -1.97 -33.07 -8.68
N GLN A 141 -2.52 -31.88 -8.64
CA GLN A 141 -3.19 -31.20 -9.76
C GLN A 141 -2.47 -29.86 -10.01
N PRO A 142 -2.51 -29.34 -11.25
CA PRO A 142 -2.01 -27.99 -11.51
C PRO A 142 -2.70 -26.97 -10.61
N GLY A 143 -1.93 -26.02 -10.08
CA GLY A 143 -2.47 -24.83 -9.42
C GLY A 143 -3.15 -23.92 -10.44
N GLU A 144 -4.13 -23.14 -9.99
CA GLU A 144 -4.85 -22.21 -10.85
C GLU A 144 -4.47 -20.76 -10.51
N PRO A 145 -3.84 -20.00 -11.44
CA PRO A 145 -3.44 -18.61 -11.19
C PRO A 145 -4.61 -17.69 -10.82
N GLN A 146 -5.82 -18.01 -11.28
CA GLN A 146 -7.02 -17.24 -10.92
C GLN A 146 -7.35 -17.33 -9.44
N ILE A 147 -7.08 -18.48 -8.80
CA ILE A 147 -7.30 -18.69 -7.36
C ILE A 147 -6.25 -17.92 -6.55
N GLU A 148 -5.02 -17.86 -7.03
CA GLU A 148 -3.94 -17.04 -6.43
C GLU A 148 -4.31 -15.55 -6.46
N ALA A 149 -4.74 -15.04 -7.60
CA ALA A 149 -5.22 -13.67 -7.71
C ALA A 149 -6.43 -13.40 -6.79
N ALA A 150 -7.36 -14.36 -6.69
CA ALA A 150 -8.54 -14.23 -5.86
C ALA A 150 -8.21 -14.19 -4.36
N ILE A 151 -7.29 -15.03 -3.87
CA ILE A 151 -6.92 -15.01 -2.44
C ILE A 151 -6.16 -13.74 -2.08
N LEU A 152 -5.28 -13.25 -2.97
CA LEU A 152 -4.60 -11.97 -2.80
C LEU A 152 -5.59 -10.80 -2.77
N ASN A 153 -6.59 -10.81 -3.65
CA ASN A 153 -7.63 -9.78 -3.66
C ASN A 153 -8.48 -9.83 -2.38
N ARG A 154 -8.82 -11.01 -1.87
CA ARG A 154 -9.50 -11.16 -0.58
C ARG A 154 -8.66 -10.61 0.56
N PHE A 155 -7.34 -10.83 0.54
CA PHE A 155 -6.44 -10.25 1.53
C PHE A 155 -6.40 -8.71 1.44
N ILE A 156 -6.31 -8.14 0.23
CA ILE A 156 -6.38 -6.68 0.02
C ILE A 156 -7.67 -6.11 0.59
N VAL A 157 -8.79 -6.75 0.28
CA VAL A 157 -10.11 -6.36 0.80
C VAL A 157 -10.16 -6.47 2.32
N TYR A 158 -9.60 -7.53 2.91
CA TYR A 158 -9.46 -7.70 4.35
C TYR A 158 -8.67 -6.56 5.00
N LEU A 159 -7.56 -6.13 4.38
CA LEU A 159 -6.79 -4.95 4.82
C LEU A 159 -7.59 -3.64 4.74
N GLY A 160 -8.64 -3.58 3.91
CA GLY A 160 -9.55 -2.43 3.83
C GLY A 160 -10.65 -2.43 4.89
N PHE A 161 -11.01 -3.60 5.42
CA PHE A 161 -11.98 -3.76 6.50
C PHE A 161 -11.35 -3.67 7.89
N GLY A 162 -10.13 -4.19 8.03
CA GLY A 162 -9.26 -3.92 9.16
C GLY A 162 -8.60 -2.57 8.95
N ASP A 163 -9.10 -1.53 9.62
CA ASP A 163 -8.39 -0.29 9.90
C ASP A 163 -8.38 0.84 8.86
N ARG A 164 -9.40 1.68 8.97
CA ARG A 164 -9.27 3.12 8.67
C ARG A 164 -8.27 3.84 9.60
N ASN A 165 -7.79 3.19 10.68
CA ASN A 165 -7.01 3.83 11.74
C ASN A 165 -5.61 3.23 11.99
N THR A 166 -5.36 1.91 11.91
CA THR A 166 -3.99 1.37 12.13
C THR A 166 -3.03 1.53 10.96
N LEU A 167 -3.48 1.51 9.69
CA LEU A 167 -2.56 1.79 8.56
C LEU A 167 -2.08 3.26 8.60
N ALA A 168 -2.92 4.17 9.10
CA ALA A 168 -2.55 5.56 9.40
C ALA A 168 -1.64 5.66 10.64
N LYS A 169 -1.94 4.92 11.72
CA LYS A 169 -1.18 4.99 12.98
C LYS A 169 0.20 4.32 12.94
N VAL A 170 0.41 3.30 12.10
CA VAL A 170 1.76 2.73 11.87
C VAL A 170 2.59 3.65 10.95
N THR A 171 1.93 4.43 10.08
CA THR A 171 2.59 5.53 9.35
C THR A 171 2.95 6.68 10.30
N GLU A 172 2.17 6.94 11.35
CA GLU A 172 2.48 7.95 12.36
C GLU A 172 3.58 7.51 13.35
N GLN A 173 3.69 6.23 13.73
CA GLN A 173 4.82 5.77 14.56
C GLN A 173 6.14 5.53 13.79
N ALA A 174 6.11 5.54 12.45
CA ALA A 174 7.32 5.68 11.64
C ALA A 174 7.71 7.15 11.35
N SER A 175 6.82 8.11 11.66
CA SER A 175 7.03 9.54 11.34
C SER A 175 7.90 10.31 12.35
N SER A 176 8.71 9.61 13.14
CA SER A 176 9.82 10.22 13.90
C SER A 176 11.20 9.99 13.28
N GLN A 177 11.29 9.31 12.13
CA GLN A 177 12.47 9.37 11.28
C GLN A 177 12.18 10.37 10.16
N SER A 178 12.92 11.48 10.16
CA SER A 178 12.89 12.56 9.16
C SER A 178 12.56 12.05 7.76
N ALA A 179 11.40 12.46 7.21
CA ALA A 179 10.92 12.06 5.89
C ALA A 179 11.86 12.51 4.75
N GLY A 180 12.75 13.46 5.04
CA GLY A 180 13.86 13.86 4.19
C GLY A 180 14.99 14.56 4.95
N GLU A 181 16.12 14.69 4.29
CA GLU A 181 17.32 15.38 4.77
C GLU A 181 17.60 16.59 3.87
N VAL A 182 17.91 17.75 4.43
CA VAL A 182 18.31 18.92 3.65
C VAL A 182 19.78 18.78 3.25
N VAL A 183 20.09 19.02 1.99
CA VAL A 183 21.45 19.02 1.44
C VAL A 183 21.76 20.40 0.84
N PRO A 184 23.04 20.78 0.62
CA PRO A 184 23.37 22.15 0.22
C PRO A 184 22.61 22.67 -1.01
N ASN A 185 22.30 21.82 -1.98
CA ASN A 185 21.63 22.21 -3.23
C ASN A 185 20.19 21.70 -3.33
N GLY A 186 19.56 21.32 -2.21
CA GLY A 186 18.18 20.84 -2.20
C GLY A 186 17.86 19.93 -1.02
N PHE A 187 17.21 18.82 -1.28
CA PHE A 187 16.85 17.86 -0.24
C PHE A 187 16.80 16.43 -0.76
N ARG A 188 16.89 15.47 0.15
CA ARG A 188 16.80 14.04 -0.11
C ARG A 188 15.53 13.50 0.52
N VAL A 189 14.74 12.78 -0.25
CA VAL A 189 13.51 12.11 0.22
C VAL A 189 13.76 10.62 0.30
N ASN A 190 13.36 10.00 1.42
CA ASN A 190 13.46 8.55 1.64
C ASN A 190 12.37 7.77 0.88
N LYS A 191 12.08 8.17 -0.37
CA LYS A 191 11.09 7.57 -1.26
C LYS A 191 11.65 7.54 -2.70
N PRO A 192 11.37 6.52 -3.52
CA PRO A 192 11.72 6.51 -4.94
C PRO A 192 10.89 7.55 -5.72
N ILE A 193 11.36 7.98 -6.90
CA ILE A 193 10.76 9.08 -7.69
C ILE A 193 9.24 8.97 -7.85
N PRO A 194 8.64 7.82 -8.21
CA PRO A 194 7.18 7.71 -8.38
C PRO A 194 6.38 8.03 -7.11
N LEU A 195 6.99 7.91 -5.93
CA LEU A 195 6.39 8.26 -4.64
C LEU A 195 6.84 9.63 -4.13
N ALA A 196 8.09 10.02 -4.39
CA ALA A 196 8.63 11.32 -4.01
C ALA A 196 7.94 12.45 -4.79
N TRP A 197 7.66 12.24 -6.08
CA TRP A 197 7.02 13.23 -6.95
C TRP A 197 5.68 13.75 -6.41
N PRO A 198 4.65 12.90 -6.19
CA PRO A 198 3.36 13.39 -5.67
C PRO A 198 3.45 13.93 -4.24
N ALA A 199 4.44 13.50 -3.44
CA ALA A 199 4.66 14.04 -2.10
C ALA A 199 5.24 15.46 -2.14
N VAL A 200 6.25 15.69 -3.00
CA VAL A 200 6.87 16.99 -3.21
C VAL A 200 5.89 17.96 -3.88
N GLU A 201 5.12 17.51 -4.88
CA GLU A 201 4.10 18.33 -5.55
C GLU A 201 3.04 18.83 -4.56
N ARG A 202 2.61 17.98 -3.62
CA ARG A 202 1.68 18.38 -2.55
C ARG A 202 2.33 19.38 -1.60
N ALA A 203 3.56 19.14 -1.17
CA ALA A 203 4.29 20.07 -0.30
C ALA A 203 4.41 21.47 -0.94
N ILE A 204 4.68 21.52 -2.24
CA ILE A 204 4.74 22.76 -3.03
C ILE A 204 3.39 23.49 -3.03
N GLN A 205 2.29 22.75 -3.27
CA GLN A 205 0.94 23.32 -3.25
C GLN A 205 0.56 23.86 -1.87
N GLU A 206 0.91 23.15 -0.79
CA GLU A 206 0.66 23.57 0.59
C GLU A 206 1.49 24.81 0.98
N LEU A 207 2.71 24.93 0.45
CA LEU A 207 3.56 26.10 0.58
C LEU A 207 3.17 27.26 -0.36
N SER A 208 2.04 27.16 -1.04
CA SER A 208 1.52 28.18 -1.96
C SER A 208 2.46 28.50 -3.13
N PHE A 209 3.30 27.55 -3.54
CA PHE A 209 4.00 27.58 -4.83
C PHE A 209 3.08 27.05 -5.93
N VAL A 210 3.21 27.63 -7.11
CA VAL A 210 2.46 27.26 -8.32
C VAL A 210 3.37 26.44 -9.23
N VAL A 211 2.86 25.31 -9.71
CA VAL A 211 3.54 24.51 -10.74
C VAL A 211 3.37 25.20 -12.09
N ILE A 212 4.48 25.51 -12.76
CA ILE A 212 4.51 26.22 -14.05
C ILE A 212 4.91 25.31 -15.24
N GLY A 213 5.43 24.12 -14.97
CA GLY A 213 5.81 23.14 -15.99
C GLY A 213 6.22 21.82 -15.36
N GLN A 214 6.00 20.71 -16.07
CA GLN A 214 6.37 19.37 -15.58
C GLN A 214 6.84 18.49 -16.74
N GLU A 215 8.00 17.87 -16.59
CA GLU A 215 8.54 16.87 -17.51
C GLU A 215 8.91 15.63 -16.68
N ARG A 216 7.91 14.81 -16.39
CA ARG A 216 8.05 13.63 -15.51
C ARG A 216 9.08 12.64 -16.03
N ASP A 217 9.16 12.46 -17.34
CA ASP A 217 10.12 11.55 -17.97
C ASP A 217 11.57 12.03 -17.83
N GLN A 218 11.78 13.34 -17.65
CA GLN A 218 13.09 13.95 -17.41
C GLN A 218 13.35 14.25 -15.92
N GLY A 219 12.37 14.01 -15.05
CA GLY A 219 12.47 14.32 -13.63
C GLY A 219 12.47 15.82 -13.31
N LEU A 220 11.85 16.66 -14.14
CA LEU A 220 11.89 18.12 -14.00
C LEU A 220 10.53 18.71 -13.60
N LEU A 221 10.50 19.46 -12.51
CA LEU A 221 9.32 20.18 -12.03
C LEU A 221 9.62 21.67 -11.91
N GLY A 222 8.97 22.47 -12.76
CA GLY A 222 9.06 23.93 -12.72
C GLY A 222 8.05 24.50 -11.71
N ILE A 223 8.52 25.33 -10.79
CA ILE A 223 7.68 26.03 -9.82
C ILE A 223 7.92 27.54 -9.83
N ARG A 224 6.91 28.29 -9.38
CA ARG A 224 6.95 29.74 -9.16
C ARG A 224 6.29 30.04 -7.82
N ALA A 225 6.79 31.02 -7.08
CA ALA A 225 6.11 31.47 -5.87
C ALA A 225 4.70 32.02 -6.20
N GLY A 226 3.67 31.62 -5.45
CA GLY A 226 2.32 32.15 -5.58
C GLY A 226 2.17 33.56 -4.97
N ARG A 227 0.98 34.15 -5.11
CA ARG A 227 0.63 35.39 -4.39
C ARG A 227 0.46 35.07 -2.90
N GLY A 228 1.25 35.69 -2.04
CA GLY A 228 1.13 35.57 -0.58
C GLY A 228 2.25 34.76 0.10
N VAL A 229 3.30 34.37 -0.62
CA VAL A 229 4.50 33.72 -0.06
C VAL A 229 5.38 34.76 0.69
N ALA A 230 4.79 35.53 1.60
CA ALA A 230 5.52 36.55 2.36
C ALA A 230 6.51 35.87 3.31
N GLY A 231 7.81 36.17 3.17
CA GLY A 231 8.89 35.63 3.98
C GLY A 231 9.78 34.62 3.26
N LEU A 232 9.22 33.57 2.65
CA LEU A 232 10.02 32.57 1.91
C LEU A 232 10.52 33.10 0.56
N SER A 233 9.72 33.93 -0.14
CA SER A 233 10.14 34.55 -1.41
C SER A 233 11.28 35.55 -1.22
N ASP A 234 11.31 36.29 -0.10
CA ASP A 234 12.36 37.29 0.17
C ASP A 234 13.72 36.64 0.43
N THR A 235 13.75 35.45 1.05
CA THR A 235 14.96 34.61 1.24
C THR A 235 15.46 33.95 -0.04
N ILE A 236 14.59 33.64 -0.99
CA ILE A 236 14.95 32.96 -2.26
C ILE A 236 15.48 33.96 -3.29
N VAL A 237 15.11 35.25 -3.16
CA VAL A 237 15.31 36.26 -4.21
C VAL A 237 16.47 37.22 -3.92
N GLY A 238 16.93 37.35 -2.68
CA GLY A 238 17.93 38.38 -2.36
C GLY A 238 17.42 39.78 -2.71
N GLY A 239 16.29 40.19 -2.14
CA GLY A 239 15.80 41.57 -2.18
C GLY A 239 15.00 41.99 -3.43
N ALA A 240 13.78 42.49 -3.18
CA ALA A 240 12.98 43.40 -4.03
C ALA A 240 12.79 43.05 -5.53
N GLY A 241 12.92 41.78 -5.92
CA GLY A 241 12.64 41.28 -7.27
C GLY A 241 11.43 40.34 -7.31
N ALA A 242 10.85 40.14 -8.50
CA ALA A 242 9.86 39.08 -8.71
C ALA A 242 10.48 37.71 -8.41
N ALA A 243 9.76 36.84 -7.69
CA ALA A 243 10.24 35.49 -7.36
C ALA A 243 10.66 34.72 -8.62
N PRO A 244 11.91 34.20 -8.70
CA PRO A 244 12.37 33.50 -9.88
C PRO A 244 11.59 32.20 -10.08
N ASP A 245 11.48 31.80 -11.34
CA ASP A 245 11.05 30.47 -11.70
C ASP A 245 12.15 29.49 -11.30
N LEU A 246 11.80 28.47 -10.52
CA LEU A 246 12.70 27.44 -10.03
C LEU A 246 12.43 26.12 -10.74
N ILE A 247 13.47 25.30 -10.86
CA ILE A 247 13.40 23.94 -11.36
C ILE A 247 13.82 22.99 -10.24
N LEU A 248 12.97 22.01 -9.95
CA LEU A 248 13.29 20.88 -9.11
C LEU A 248 13.67 19.70 -10.01
N SER A 249 14.90 19.23 -9.85
CA SER A 249 15.44 18.07 -10.58
C SER A 249 15.45 16.84 -9.68
N PHE A 250 14.68 15.82 -10.06
CA PHE A 250 14.54 14.57 -9.32
C PHE A 250 15.55 13.54 -9.81
N ILE A 251 16.56 13.27 -8.98
CA ILE A 251 17.67 12.37 -9.29
C ILE A 251 17.52 11.08 -8.46
N PRO A 252 17.48 9.90 -9.10
CA PRO A 252 17.37 8.64 -8.39
C PRO A 252 18.68 8.31 -7.66
N GLN A 253 18.59 7.96 -6.38
CA GLN A 253 19.71 7.55 -5.52
C GLN A 253 19.36 6.24 -4.80
N GLY A 254 19.38 5.13 -5.55
CA GLY A 254 18.94 3.83 -5.02
C GLY A 254 17.44 3.86 -4.69
N ASN A 255 17.09 3.72 -3.41
CA ASN A 255 15.69 3.81 -2.93
C ASN A 255 15.28 5.22 -2.44
N GLN A 256 16.16 6.20 -2.64
CA GLN A 256 15.93 7.60 -2.28
C GLN A 256 15.86 8.45 -3.54
N THR A 257 15.30 9.64 -3.39
CA THR A 257 15.31 10.66 -4.43
C THR A 257 16.03 11.89 -3.92
N ALA A 258 17.09 12.30 -4.60
CA ALA A 258 17.66 13.62 -4.39
C ALA A 258 16.91 14.62 -5.26
N VAL A 259 16.40 15.69 -4.66
CA VAL A 259 15.74 16.79 -5.34
C VAL A 259 16.66 17.98 -5.29
N MET A 260 17.22 18.37 -6.43
CA MET A 260 18.06 19.56 -6.56
C MET A 260 17.22 20.76 -6.99
N ILE A 261 17.50 21.93 -6.42
CA ILE A 261 16.79 23.17 -6.73
C ILE A 261 17.75 24.09 -7.50
N SER A 262 17.33 24.53 -8.68
CA SER A 262 18.06 25.48 -9.52
C SER A 262 17.12 26.56 -10.06
N ARG A 263 17.69 27.62 -10.63
CA ARG A 263 16.92 28.61 -11.39
C ARG A 263 16.49 28.04 -12.75
N ARG A 264 15.52 28.70 -13.39
CA ARG A 264 15.00 28.32 -14.72
C ARG A 264 16.05 28.32 -15.83
N ASP A 265 17.10 29.12 -15.71
CA ASP A 265 18.24 29.14 -16.63
C ASP A 265 19.26 28.00 -16.38
N GLY A 266 19.03 27.17 -15.36
CA GLY A 266 19.92 26.08 -14.96
C GLY A 266 21.07 26.53 -14.06
N GLU A 267 21.12 27.81 -13.66
CA GLU A 267 22.12 28.31 -12.72
C GLU A 267 21.91 27.70 -11.33
N ALA A 268 23.00 27.21 -10.74
CA ALA A 268 23.00 26.73 -9.37
C ALA A 268 22.73 27.90 -8.41
N MET A 269 21.83 27.68 -7.47
CA MET A 269 21.55 28.65 -6.41
C MET A 269 22.56 28.48 -5.27
N ASP A 270 22.81 29.55 -4.51
CA ASP A 270 23.60 29.47 -3.28
C ASP A 270 22.87 28.57 -2.26
N ALA A 271 23.64 27.82 -1.48
CA ALA A 271 23.12 26.96 -0.44
C ALA A 271 22.30 27.76 0.59
N SER A 272 22.68 29.02 0.87
CA SER A 272 21.93 29.91 1.76
C SER A 272 20.49 30.19 1.30
N ASP A 273 20.27 30.19 -0.01
CA ASP A 273 18.99 30.53 -0.63
C ASP A 273 18.10 29.28 -0.79
N VAL A 274 18.74 28.12 -0.97
CA VAL A 274 18.08 26.83 -1.17
C VAL A 274 17.68 26.17 0.15
N GLU A 275 18.47 26.35 1.20
CA GLU A 275 18.25 25.68 2.49
C GLU A 275 16.87 25.98 3.11
N PRO A 276 16.38 27.24 3.17
CA PRO A 276 15.08 27.55 3.76
C PRO A 276 13.92 26.89 3.01
N LEU A 277 13.97 26.91 1.67
CA LEU A 277 12.96 26.28 0.82
C LEU A 277 12.98 24.76 0.97
N SER A 278 14.18 24.17 0.94
CA SER A 278 14.37 22.72 1.11
C SER A 278 13.86 22.25 2.46
N ARG A 279 14.13 23.00 3.52
CA ARG A 279 13.63 22.71 4.87
C ARG A 279 12.11 22.80 4.95
N ALA A 280 11.51 23.83 4.35
CA ALA A 280 10.06 24.01 4.31
C ALA A 280 9.37 22.85 3.55
N ILE A 281 9.92 22.45 2.41
CA ILE A 281 9.39 21.33 1.62
C ILE A 281 9.50 20.02 2.42
N VAL A 282 10.69 19.72 2.97
CA VAL A 282 10.91 18.50 3.76
C VAL A 282 9.98 18.42 4.97
N ALA A 283 9.74 19.53 5.65
CA ALA A 283 8.83 19.59 6.80
C ALA A 283 7.39 19.21 6.45
N GLN A 284 7.01 19.36 5.18
CA GLN A 284 5.67 19.07 4.69
C GLN A 284 5.51 17.68 4.08
N ILE A 285 6.62 16.96 3.84
CA ILE A 285 6.59 15.59 3.34
C ILE A 285 6.24 14.64 4.49
N ARG A 286 5.12 13.92 4.36
CA ARG A 286 4.70 12.81 5.24
C ARG A 286 4.91 11.47 4.54
#